data_AF-A0A1H5MJM2-F1
#
_entry.id   AF-A0A1H5MJM2-F1
#
_cell.length_a   1.000
_cell.length_b   1.000
_cell.length_c   1.000
_cell.angle_alpha   90.00
_cell.angle_beta   90.00
_cell.angle_gamma   90.00
#
_symmetry.space_group_name_H-M   'P 1'
#
loop_
_entity.id
_entity.type
_entity.pdbx_description
1 polymer ?
#
loop_
_entity_poly.entity_id
_entity_poly.type
_entity_poly.pdbx_seq_one_letter_code
_entity_poly.pdbx_strand_id
1 'polypeptide(L)'
;MRRSPEGAVKRRSEGAAKFSLLRRLPPAWRRPLAVTGGLVAVFWLLIVVAAPLLAPHDPLAQNLPRLAAPGAGQWFGTDELGRDVLSRVLYGARVSIPLALLLVAMSLLVGGVLGACAGFFGRWVDETVMRIADLVFAFPTVILAMVVAAALGASLQNAVLAVLVVSWPSYARVTRGLVMGLRNREFVLSGRLLGFSAWRSLRVDILPNVLGPLLVLATLDIGTATLLLSGLSFLGLGAKPPTAEWGAMVADGTQQFDKWWIGVFPGLAILTVVLAFNFLGDTLRDALDPGTARTIGAEKERVG
;
A
#
# COMPACT_ATOMS: atom_id res chain seq x y z
N MET A 1 39.41 52.77 -18.83
CA MET A 1 38.20 52.00 -19.16
C MET A 1 38.05 50.82 -18.19
N ARG A 2 37.22 50.97 -17.15
CA ARG A 2 36.88 49.90 -16.19
C ARG A 2 35.78 49.02 -16.81
N ARG A 3 36.07 47.74 -17.10
CA ARG A 3 35.02 46.73 -17.34
C ARG A 3 34.70 46.07 -15.99
N SER A 4 33.46 46.22 -15.55
CA SER A 4 32.92 45.66 -14.30
C SER A 4 32.94 44.11 -14.34
N PRO A 5 33.40 43.40 -13.29
CA PRO A 5 33.43 41.94 -13.22
C PRO A 5 32.09 41.29 -12.84
N GLU A 6 30.98 42.03 -12.91
CA GLU A 6 29.66 41.59 -12.42
C GLU A 6 28.97 40.54 -13.32
N GLY A 7 29.41 40.36 -14.57
CA GLY A 7 28.81 39.41 -15.51
C GLY A 7 29.18 37.94 -15.26
N ALA A 8 30.31 37.66 -14.61
CA ALA A 8 30.84 36.29 -14.46
C ALA A 8 30.31 35.56 -13.22
N VAL A 9 29.89 36.29 -12.18
CA VAL A 9 29.40 35.71 -10.93
C VAL A 9 27.96 35.20 -11.08
N LYS A 10 27.15 35.85 -11.93
CA LYS A 10 25.72 35.52 -12.10
C LYS A 10 25.47 34.22 -12.88
N ARG A 11 26.39 33.78 -13.74
CA ARG A 11 26.26 32.50 -14.47
C ARG A 11 26.67 31.26 -13.67
N ARG A 12 27.47 31.42 -12.60
CA ARG A 12 27.82 30.29 -11.71
C ARG A 12 26.73 29.97 -10.68
N SER A 13 25.86 30.92 -10.34
CA SER A 13 24.78 30.70 -9.36
C SER A 13 23.57 29.95 -9.92
N GLU A 14 23.31 30.01 -11.22
CA GLU A 14 22.13 29.35 -11.83
C GLU A 14 22.34 27.84 -12.03
N GLY A 15 23.57 27.39 -12.31
CA GLY A 15 23.91 25.96 -12.39
C GLY A 15 23.92 25.26 -11.02
N ALA A 16 24.28 25.99 -9.95
CA ALA A 16 24.29 25.47 -8.58
C ALA A 16 22.89 25.35 -7.96
N ALA A 17 21.93 26.20 -8.38
CA ALA A 17 20.57 26.21 -7.87
C ALA A 17 19.71 25.03 -8.36
N LYS A 18 19.97 24.51 -9.57
CA LYS A 18 19.31 23.28 -10.05
C LYS A 18 19.79 22.02 -9.32
N PHE A 19 21.03 21.99 -8.84
CA PHE A 19 21.59 20.85 -8.12
C PHE A 19 21.29 20.85 -6.60
N SER A 20 20.79 21.97 -6.05
CA SER A 20 20.44 22.08 -4.63
C SER A 20 19.03 21.60 -4.27
N LEU A 21 18.14 21.40 -5.26
CA LEU A 21 16.79 20.87 -5.02
C LEU A 21 16.79 19.35 -4.75
N LEU A 22 17.75 18.61 -5.30
CA LEU A 22 17.96 17.19 -5.04
C LEU A 22 18.58 16.88 -3.66
N ARG A 23 18.90 17.92 -2.87
CA ARG A 23 19.56 17.80 -1.56
C ARG A 23 18.60 17.70 -0.37
N ARG A 24 17.29 17.58 -0.62
CA ARG A 24 16.24 17.56 0.43
C ARG A 24 15.55 16.20 0.65
N LEU A 25 15.93 15.15 -0.08
CA LEU A 25 15.41 13.81 0.20
C LEU A 25 16.26 13.15 1.30
N PRO A 26 15.63 12.54 2.34
CA PRO A 26 16.35 11.77 3.34
C PRO A 26 17.22 10.69 2.66
N PRO A 27 18.41 10.36 3.20
CA PRO A 27 19.35 9.43 2.56
C PRO A 27 18.73 8.06 2.24
N ALA A 28 17.72 7.61 3.00
CA ALA A 28 16.95 6.40 2.74
C ALA A 28 16.32 6.37 1.34
N TRP A 29 15.82 7.51 0.84
CA TRP A 29 15.16 7.61 -0.47
C TRP A 29 16.12 7.54 -1.66
N ARG A 30 17.44 7.57 -1.42
CA ARG A 30 18.46 7.48 -2.46
C ARG A 30 18.96 6.04 -2.66
N ARG A 31 18.45 5.09 -1.88
CA ARG A 31 18.78 3.67 -1.99
C ARG A 31 18.19 3.07 -3.27
N PRO A 32 18.86 2.08 -3.89
CA PRO A 32 18.37 1.48 -5.12
C PRO A 32 16.97 0.88 -4.95
N LEU A 33 16.68 0.25 -3.80
CA LEU A 33 15.36 -0.31 -3.47
C LEU A 33 14.26 0.76 -3.39
N ALA A 34 14.58 1.93 -2.81
CA ALA A 34 13.65 3.06 -2.73
C ALA A 34 13.29 3.59 -4.12
N VAL A 35 14.31 3.74 -4.98
CA VAL A 35 14.14 4.23 -6.34
C VAL A 35 13.36 3.23 -7.19
N THR A 36 13.70 1.94 -7.14
CA THR A 36 12.99 0.91 -7.91
C THR A 36 11.55 0.76 -7.46
N GLY A 37 11.30 0.67 -6.14
CA GLY A 37 9.95 0.59 -5.59
C GLY A 37 9.11 1.81 -5.94
N GLY A 38 9.67 3.01 -5.80
CA GLY A 38 9.01 4.26 -6.17
C GLY A 38 8.69 4.35 -7.66
N LEU A 39 9.63 3.97 -8.54
CA LEU A 39 9.40 3.97 -9.98
C LEU A 39 8.30 2.99 -10.40
N VAL A 40 8.30 1.78 -9.85
CA VAL A 40 7.27 0.78 -10.16
C VAL A 40 5.90 1.19 -9.62
N ALA A 41 5.83 1.75 -8.41
CA ALA A 41 4.59 2.28 -7.86
C ALA A 41 4.04 3.43 -8.71
N VAL A 42 4.89 4.40 -9.08
CA VAL A 42 4.49 5.52 -9.96
C VAL A 42 4.04 5.02 -11.32
N PHE A 43 4.75 4.05 -11.92
CA PHE A 43 4.34 3.42 -13.17
C PHE A 43 2.92 2.85 -13.09
N TRP A 44 2.62 2.07 -12.06
CA TRP A 44 1.27 1.50 -11.88
C TRP A 44 0.21 2.56 -11.59
N LEU A 45 0.52 3.58 -10.78
CA LEU A 45 -0.39 4.70 -10.52
C LEU A 45 -0.70 5.49 -11.80
N LEU A 46 0.30 5.67 -12.68
CA LEU A 46 0.08 6.26 -14.00
C LEU A 46 -0.82 5.38 -14.87
N ILE A 47 -0.63 4.06 -14.85
CA ILE A 47 -1.53 3.14 -15.55
C ILE A 47 -2.97 3.24 -15.03
N VAL A 48 -3.18 3.35 -13.72
CA VAL A 48 -4.54 3.48 -13.15
C VAL A 48 -5.30 4.66 -13.76
N VAL A 49 -4.62 5.77 -14.02
CA VAL A 49 -5.24 6.95 -14.64
C VAL A 49 -5.29 6.83 -16.16
N ALA A 50 -4.21 6.36 -16.78
CA ALA A 50 -4.02 6.34 -18.22
C ALA A 50 -4.56 5.08 -18.91
N ALA A 51 -5.10 4.08 -18.20
CA ALA A 51 -5.55 2.83 -18.82
C ALA A 51 -6.52 3.03 -20.02
N PRO A 52 -7.50 3.96 -20.00
CA PRO A 52 -8.37 4.19 -21.16
C PRO A 52 -7.64 4.70 -22.40
N LEU A 53 -6.48 5.32 -22.23
CA LEU A 53 -5.65 5.85 -23.32
C LEU A 53 -4.58 4.83 -23.77
N LEU A 54 -4.17 3.94 -22.86
CA LEU A 54 -3.12 2.95 -23.10
C LEU A 54 -3.64 1.59 -23.57
N ALA A 55 -4.90 1.26 -23.27
CA ALA A 55 -5.50 0.00 -23.66
C ALA A 55 -5.71 -0.05 -25.19
N PRO A 56 -5.13 -1.04 -25.89
CA PRO A 56 -5.32 -1.17 -27.33
C PRO A 56 -6.77 -1.46 -27.75
N HIS A 57 -7.53 -2.12 -26.88
CA HIS A 57 -8.91 -2.52 -27.12
C HIS A 57 -9.78 -2.24 -25.89
N ASP A 58 -11.10 -2.24 -26.07
CA ASP A 58 -12.03 -2.27 -24.93
C ASP A 58 -11.81 -3.58 -24.13
N PRO A 59 -11.56 -3.52 -22.80
CA PRO A 59 -11.32 -4.70 -21.96
C PRO A 59 -12.50 -5.69 -21.90
N LEU A 60 -13.69 -5.30 -22.36
CA LEU A 60 -14.89 -6.12 -22.41
C LEU A 60 -15.24 -6.59 -23.83
N ALA A 61 -14.60 -6.05 -24.87
CA ALA A 61 -14.86 -6.45 -26.25
C ALA A 61 -14.42 -7.89 -26.53
N GLN A 62 -15.31 -8.69 -27.12
CA GLN A 62 -15.14 -10.12 -27.41
C GLN A 62 -14.91 -10.40 -28.90
N ASN A 63 -14.30 -9.44 -29.60
CA ASN A 63 -14.25 -9.43 -31.07
C ASN A 63 -12.96 -10.05 -31.64
N LEU A 64 -12.03 -10.47 -30.77
CA LEU A 64 -10.76 -11.05 -31.18
C LEU A 64 -10.85 -12.58 -31.25
N PRO A 65 -9.92 -13.26 -31.97
CA PRO A 65 -9.84 -14.71 -31.94
C PRO A 65 -9.68 -15.22 -30.51
N ARG A 66 -10.43 -16.26 -30.14
CA ARG A 66 -10.37 -16.83 -28.79
C ARG A 66 -9.04 -17.54 -28.58
N LEU A 67 -8.46 -17.41 -27.38
CA LEU A 67 -7.24 -18.10 -26.96
C LEU A 67 -6.05 -17.93 -27.93
N ALA A 68 -5.93 -16.77 -28.57
CA ALA A 68 -4.79 -16.40 -29.40
C ALA A 68 -3.56 -16.14 -28.53
N ALA A 69 -2.43 -16.71 -28.93
CA ALA A 69 -1.16 -16.53 -28.26
C ALA A 69 -0.64 -15.07 -28.40
N PRO A 70 0.22 -14.61 -27.48
CA PRO A 70 0.89 -13.33 -27.58
C PRO A 70 1.57 -13.14 -28.94
N GLY A 71 1.31 -12.03 -29.62
CA GLY A 71 1.80 -11.80 -30.97
C GLY A 71 1.49 -10.42 -31.55
N ALA A 72 1.77 -10.24 -32.84
CA ALA A 72 1.54 -8.99 -33.55
C ALA A 72 0.03 -8.66 -33.59
N GLY A 73 -0.38 -7.67 -32.81
CA GLY A 73 -1.78 -7.22 -32.68
C GLY A 73 -2.44 -7.57 -31.33
N GLN A 74 -1.95 -8.58 -30.60
CA GLN A 74 -2.39 -8.93 -29.24
C GLN A 74 -1.17 -9.19 -28.36
N TRP A 75 -0.61 -8.14 -27.78
CA TRP A 75 0.71 -8.19 -27.12
C TRP A 75 0.76 -9.21 -25.97
N PHE A 76 -0.32 -9.37 -25.22
CA PHE A 76 -0.44 -10.34 -24.13
C PHE A 76 -1.35 -11.53 -24.50
N GLY A 77 -1.72 -11.65 -25.77
CA GLY A 77 -2.69 -12.64 -26.25
C GLY A 77 -4.13 -12.29 -25.85
N THR A 78 -5.03 -13.24 -26.06
CA THR A 78 -6.45 -13.12 -25.74
C THR A 78 -6.91 -14.21 -24.78
N ASP A 79 -8.04 -13.97 -24.11
CA ASP A 79 -8.67 -14.96 -23.24
C ASP A 79 -9.70 -15.86 -23.96
N GLU A 80 -10.40 -16.68 -23.18
CA GLU A 80 -11.40 -17.64 -23.66
C GLU A 80 -12.61 -16.99 -24.35
N LEU A 81 -12.90 -15.72 -24.03
CA LEU A 81 -13.99 -14.97 -24.63
C LEU A 81 -13.51 -14.11 -25.81
N GLY A 82 -12.22 -14.15 -26.17
CA GLY A 82 -11.66 -13.30 -27.21
C GLY A 82 -11.50 -11.85 -26.79
N ARG A 83 -11.26 -11.60 -25.49
CA ARG A 83 -10.90 -10.28 -24.97
C ARG A 83 -9.37 -10.12 -24.92
N ASP A 84 -8.88 -8.90 -25.16
CA ASP A 84 -7.45 -8.58 -25.11
C ASP A 84 -6.90 -8.60 -23.68
N VAL A 85 -5.94 -9.48 -23.39
CA VAL A 85 -5.39 -9.66 -22.03
C VAL A 85 -4.64 -8.41 -21.56
N LEU A 86 -3.94 -7.70 -22.46
CA LEU A 86 -3.21 -6.48 -22.10
C LEU A 86 -4.19 -5.40 -21.61
N SER A 87 -5.23 -5.12 -22.38
CA SER A 87 -6.29 -4.17 -22.01
C SER A 87 -6.94 -4.54 -20.68
N ARG A 88 -7.21 -5.83 -20.46
CA ARG A 88 -7.75 -6.33 -19.19
C ARG A 88 -6.77 -6.16 -18.02
N VAL A 89 -5.46 -6.38 -18.20
CA VAL A 89 -4.45 -6.14 -17.15
C VAL A 89 -4.38 -4.66 -16.79
N LEU A 90 -4.38 -3.76 -17.78
CA LEU A 90 -4.33 -2.31 -17.54
C LEU A 90 -5.59 -1.81 -16.83
N TYR A 91 -6.77 -2.29 -17.22
CA TYR A 91 -8.01 -1.97 -16.52
C TYR A 91 -8.12 -2.64 -15.15
N GLY A 92 -7.55 -3.84 -14.99
CA GLY A 92 -7.43 -4.54 -13.71
C GLY A 92 -6.69 -3.71 -12.67
N ALA A 93 -5.68 -2.94 -13.08
CA ALA A 93 -4.98 -2.00 -12.19
C ALA A 93 -5.94 -0.99 -11.53
N ARG A 94 -6.96 -0.53 -12.26
CA ARG A 94 -7.97 0.43 -11.78
C ARG A 94 -8.92 -0.15 -10.76
N VAL A 95 -8.96 -1.48 -10.63
CA VAL A 95 -9.79 -2.20 -9.67
C VAL A 95 -8.93 -2.68 -8.51
N SER A 96 -7.89 -3.47 -8.79
CA SER A 96 -7.10 -4.16 -7.78
C SER A 96 -6.29 -3.21 -6.89
N ILE A 97 -5.65 -2.17 -7.44
CA ILE A 97 -4.84 -1.22 -6.65
C ILE A 97 -5.72 -0.38 -5.70
N PRO A 98 -6.78 0.32 -6.16
CA PRO A 98 -7.60 1.11 -5.26
C PRO A 98 -8.29 0.28 -4.17
N LEU A 99 -8.69 -0.96 -4.46
CA LEU A 99 -9.29 -1.84 -3.45
C LEU A 99 -8.31 -2.21 -2.34
N ALA A 100 -7.07 -2.55 -2.68
CA ALA A 100 -6.04 -2.83 -1.67
C ALA A 100 -5.73 -1.59 -0.81
N LEU A 101 -5.60 -0.42 -1.44
CA LEU A 101 -5.40 0.86 -0.74
C LEU A 101 -6.58 1.20 0.18
N LEU A 102 -7.81 1.03 -0.30
CA LEU A 102 -9.03 1.28 0.47
C LEU A 102 -9.10 0.35 1.68
N LEU A 103 -8.84 -0.94 1.49
CA LEU A 103 -8.82 -1.91 2.57
C LEU A 103 -7.82 -1.50 3.67
N VAL A 104 -6.57 -1.21 3.29
CA VAL A 104 -5.53 -0.79 4.24
C VAL A 104 -5.92 0.51 4.96
N ALA A 105 -6.44 1.49 4.23
CA ALA A 105 -6.89 2.75 4.82
C ALA A 105 -8.01 2.55 5.84
N MET A 106 -8.98 1.67 5.53
CA MET A 106 -10.08 1.32 6.44
C MET A 106 -9.59 0.55 7.66
N SER A 107 -8.67 -0.42 7.48
CA SER A 107 -8.09 -1.20 8.58
C SER A 107 -7.26 -0.32 9.51
N LEU A 108 -6.48 0.60 8.94
CA LEU A 108 -5.72 1.60 9.69
C LEU A 108 -6.66 2.55 10.45
N LEU A 109 -7.75 3.01 9.82
CA LEU A 109 -8.69 3.92 10.47
C LEU A 109 -9.43 3.24 11.63
N VAL A 110 -10.05 2.10 11.36
CA VAL A 110 -10.84 1.35 12.37
C VAL A 110 -9.92 0.84 13.46
N GLY A 111 -8.86 0.11 13.09
CA GLY A 111 -7.92 -0.44 14.05
C GLY A 111 -7.14 0.65 14.78
N GLY A 112 -6.68 1.68 14.09
CA GLY A 112 -5.97 2.81 14.69
C GLY A 112 -6.80 3.55 15.72
N VAL A 113 -8.06 3.87 15.42
CA VAL A 113 -8.95 4.55 16.38
C VAL A 113 -9.24 3.66 17.59
N LEU A 114 -9.62 2.39 17.36
CA LEU A 114 -9.93 1.46 18.45
C LEU A 114 -8.71 1.18 19.33
N GLY A 115 -7.55 0.94 18.71
CA GLY A 115 -6.28 0.73 19.39
C GLY A 115 -5.80 1.95 20.17
N ALA A 116 -5.97 3.16 19.61
CA ALA A 116 -5.63 4.39 20.31
C ALA A 116 -6.51 4.61 21.55
N CYS A 117 -7.81 4.37 21.43
CA CYS A 117 -8.73 4.40 22.57
C CYS A 117 -8.36 3.36 23.63
N ALA A 118 -8.12 2.11 23.23
CA ALA A 118 -7.71 1.02 24.13
C ALA A 118 -6.43 1.37 24.89
N GLY A 119 -5.37 1.80 24.19
CA GLY A 119 -4.09 2.11 24.80
C GLY A 119 -4.12 3.35 25.72
N PHE A 120 -4.93 4.35 25.37
CA PHE A 120 -4.99 5.60 26.11
C PHE A 120 -5.86 5.51 27.37
N PHE A 121 -7.10 5.04 27.24
CA PHE A 121 -8.06 4.97 28.33
C PHE A 121 -7.83 3.75 29.23
N GLY A 122 -7.34 2.64 28.67
CA GLY A 122 -7.09 1.41 29.40
C GLY A 122 -8.37 0.77 29.97
N ARG A 123 -8.17 -0.11 30.97
CA ARG A 123 -9.25 -0.72 31.77
C ARG A 123 -10.21 -1.51 30.88
N TRP A 124 -11.52 -1.31 31.05
CA TRP A 124 -12.55 -2.08 30.34
C TRP A 124 -12.57 -1.85 28.82
N VAL A 125 -12.18 -0.65 28.35
CA VAL A 125 -12.10 -0.35 26.90
C VAL A 125 -11.02 -1.22 26.26
N ASP A 126 -9.87 -1.28 26.92
CA ASP A 126 -8.76 -2.10 26.48
C ASP A 126 -9.12 -3.59 26.45
N GLU A 127 -9.60 -4.10 27.59
CA GLU A 127 -10.00 -5.50 27.71
C GLU A 127 -11.03 -5.88 26.64
N THR A 128 -12.05 -5.06 26.42
CA THR A 128 -13.11 -5.36 25.46
C THR A 128 -12.59 -5.37 24.02
N VAL A 129 -11.85 -4.35 23.61
CA VAL A 129 -11.32 -4.25 22.23
C VAL A 129 -10.31 -5.36 21.97
N MET A 130 -9.41 -5.65 22.92
CA MET A 130 -8.43 -6.72 22.78
C MET A 130 -9.09 -8.11 22.82
N ARG A 131 -10.14 -8.30 23.61
CA ARG A 131 -10.89 -9.56 23.62
C ARG A 131 -11.57 -9.86 22.28
N ILE A 132 -12.16 -8.84 21.64
CA ILE A 132 -12.73 -9.00 20.30
C ILE A 132 -11.62 -9.26 19.28
N ALA A 133 -10.49 -8.55 19.37
CA ALA A 133 -9.34 -8.79 18.51
C ALA A 133 -8.80 -10.23 18.65
N ASP A 134 -8.68 -10.73 19.87
CA ASP A 134 -8.19 -12.09 20.15
C ASP A 134 -9.16 -13.17 19.64
N LEU A 135 -10.48 -12.90 19.67
CA LEU A 135 -11.47 -13.78 19.06
C LEU A 135 -11.27 -13.92 17.55
N VAL A 136 -10.94 -12.82 16.86
CA VAL A 136 -10.65 -12.84 15.42
C VAL A 136 -9.37 -13.63 15.14
N PHE A 137 -8.31 -13.42 15.93
CA PHE A 137 -7.04 -14.14 15.77
C PHE A 137 -7.09 -15.63 16.11
N ALA A 138 -8.13 -16.10 16.80
CA ALA A 138 -8.34 -17.52 17.04
C ALA A 138 -8.56 -18.31 15.73
N PHE A 139 -8.97 -17.64 14.66
CA PHE A 139 -9.17 -18.24 13.35
C PHE A 139 -8.01 -17.91 12.40
N PRO A 140 -7.59 -18.84 11.52
CA PRO A 140 -6.68 -18.52 10.44
C PRO A 140 -7.25 -17.41 9.54
N THR A 141 -6.49 -16.34 9.33
CA THR A 141 -6.94 -15.10 8.67
C THR A 141 -7.59 -15.35 7.31
N VAL A 142 -6.97 -16.19 6.48
CA VAL A 142 -7.47 -16.52 5.13
C VAL A 142 -8.81 -17.26 5.22
N ILE A 143 -8.90 -18.26 6.11
CA ILE A 143 -10.10 -19.08 6.27
C ILE A 143 -11.26 -18.21 6.76
N LEU A 144 -11.03 -17.37 7.78
CA LEU A 144 -12.07 -16.48 8.30
C LEU A 144 -12.52 -15.47 7.23
N ALA A 145 -11.59 -14.88 6.48
CA ALA A 145 -11.93 -13.98 5.38
C ALA A 145 -12.77 -14.68 4.31
N MET A 146 -12.43 -15.93 3.95
CA MET A 146 -13.22 -16.72 2.99
C MET A 146 -14.63 -17.00 3.50
N VAL A 147 -14.78 -17.43 4.75
CA VAL A 147 -16.09 -17.73 5.35
C VAL A 147 -16.97 -16.49 5.37
N VAL A 148 -16.42 -15.33 5.79
CA VAL A 148 -17.17 -14.07 5.81
C VAL A 148 -17.52 -13.61 4.40
N ALA A 149 -16.59 -13.69 3.44
CA ALA A 149 -16.87 -13.31 2.05
C ALA A 149 -17.93 -14.22 1.41
N ALA A 150 -17.88 -15.53 1.68
CA ALA A 150 -18.88 -16.49 1.21
C ALA A 150 -20.26 -16.21 1.81
N ALA A 151 -20.34 -15.90 3.11
CA ALA A 151 -21.58 -15.58 3.80
C ALA A 151 -22.21 -14.27 3.29
N LEU A 152 -21.40 -13.26 2.99
CA LEU A 152 -21.85 -11.99 2.41
C LEU A 152 -22.20 -12.11 0.92
N GLY A 153 -21.72 -13.17 0.26
CA GLY A 153 -21.86 -13.40 -1.17
C GLY A 153 -20.75 -12.75 -2.00
N ALA A 154 -20.42 -13.37 -3.13
CA ALA A 154 -19.32 -12.93 -3.98
C ALA A 154 -19.54 -11.51 -4.55
N SER A 155 -18.70 -10.57 -4.14
CA SER A 155 -18.56 -9.23 -4.70
C SER A 155 -17.25 -8.58 -4.23
N LEU A 156 -16.72 -7.61 -4.97
CA LEU A 156 -15.51 -6.88 -4.57
C LEU A 156 -15.70 -6.12 -3.25
N GLN A 157 -16.89 -5.55 -3.03
CA GLN A 157 -17.21 -4.84 -1.80
C GLN A 157 -17.23 -5.81 -0.61
N ASN A 158 -17.88 -6.96 -0.76
CA ASN A 158 -17.96 -7.97 0.30
C ASN A 158 -16.59 -8.58 0.59
N ALA A 159 -15.74 -8.78 -0.43
CA ALA A 159 -14.36 -9.21 -0.23
C ALA A 159 -13.56 -8.20 0.61
N VAL A 160 -13.68 -6.88 0.33
CA VAL A 160 -13.05 -5.85 1.15
C VAL A 160 -13.58 -5.85 2.58
N LEU A 161 -14.90 -5.93 2.77
CA LEU A 161 -15.50 -6.00 4.11
C LEU A 161 -15.04 -7.25 4.89
N ALA A 162 -14.98 -8.39 4.22
CA ALA A 162 -14.51 -9.64 4.81
C ALA A 162 -13.04 -9.54 5.26
N VAL A 163 -12.17 -8.96 4.43
CA VAL A 163 -10.76 -8.78 4.79
C VAL A 163 -10.58 -7.68 5.86
N LEU A 164 -11.44 -6.66 5.88
CA LEU A 164 -11.44 -5.62 6.91
C LEU A 164 -11.72 -6.21 8.30
N VAL A 165 -12.72 -7.11 8.41
CA VAL A 165 -13.09 -7.79 9.67
C VAL A 165 -11.90 -8.54 10.29
N VAL A 166 -11.01 -9.09 9.45
CA VAL A 166 -9.86 -9.88 9.92
C VAL A 166 -8.57 -9.07 10.10
N SER A 167 -8.46 -7.89 9.46
CA SER A 167 -7.20 -7.12 9.42
C SER A 167 -7.17 -5.95 10.42
N TRP A 168 -8.31 -5.36 10.77
CA TRP A 168 -8.36 -4.29 11.79
C TRP A 168 -7.72 -4.65 13.15
N PRO A 169 -7.77 -5.90 13.67
CA PRO A 169 -7.20 -6.23 14.98
C PRO A 169 -5.69 -6.02 15.04
N SER A 170 -4.97 -6.28 13.95
CA SER A 170 -3.52 -6.07 13.87
C SER A 170 -3.16 -4.59 14.06
N TYR A 171 -3.87 -3.71 13.37
CA TYR A 171 -3.72 -2.26 13.53
C TYR A 171 -4.09 -1.79 14.93
N ALA A 172 -5.16 -2.34 15.52
CA ALA A 172 -5.57 -2.02 16.88
C ALA A 172 -4.50 -2.40 17.90
N ARG A 173 -3.94 -3.61 17.79
CA ARG A 173 -2.90 -4.09 18.71
C ARG A 173 -1.62 -3.28 18.62
N VAL A 174 -1.15 -2.97 17.40
CA VAL A 174 0.05 -2.14 17.19
C VAL A 174 -0.17 -0.72 17.73
N THR A 175 -1.29 -0.09 17.36
CA THR A 175 -1.61 1.27 17.81
C THR A 175 -1.73 1.34 19.32
N ARG A 176 -2.39 0.36 19.94
CA ARG A 176 -2.49 0.23 21.40
C ARG A 176 -1.11 0.22 22.05
N GLY A 177 -0.19 -0.63 21.57
CA GLY A 177 1.16 -0.74 22.12
C GLY A 177 1.92 0.59 22.05
N LEU A 178 1.86 1.27 20.90
CA LEU A 178 2.50 2.58 20.70
C LEU A 178 1.91 3.64 21.64
N VAL A 179 0.58 3.70 21.75
CA VAL A 179 -0.09 4.66 22.64
C VAL A 179 0.22 4.38 24.12
N MET A 180 0.25 3.11 24.54
CA MET A 180 0.64 2.75 25.91
C MET A 180 2.07 3.19 26.24
N GLY A 181 3.00 3.07 25.29
CA GLY A 181 4.39 3.52 25.46
C GLY A 181 4.55 5.05 25.55
N LEU A 182 3.62 5.81 24.96
CA LEU A 182 3.66 7.27 24.93
C LEU A 182 2.85 7.94 26.04
N ARG A 183 1.77 7.32 26.52
CA ARG A 183 0.81 7.97 27.44
C ARG A 183 1.41 8.44 28.77
N ASN A 184 2.53 7.84 29.20
CA ASN A 184 3.24 8.14 30.44
C ASN A 184 4.50 9.00 30.22
N ARG A 185 4.72 9.55 29.02
CA ARG A 185 5.86 10.43 28.74
C ARG A 185 5.64 11.82 29.32
N GLU A 186 6.74 12.48 29.69
CA GLU A 186 6.73 13.78 30.37
C GLU A 186 5.88 14.83 29.62
N PHE A 187 6.01 14.94 28.30
CA PHE A 187 5.24 15.91 27.51
C PHE A 187 3.72 15.70 27.60
N VAL A 188 3.25 14.45 27.72
CA VAL A 188 1.82 14.13 27.91
C VAL A 188 1.38 14.45 29.33
N LEU A 189 2.21 14.10 30.33
CA LEU A 189 1.93 14.36 31.74
C LEU A 189 1.89 15.86 32.03
N SER A 190 2.84 16.63 31.52
CA SER A 190 2.86 18.10 31.63
C SER A 190 1.61 18.73 31.02
N GLY A 191 1.16 18.28 29.83
CA GLY A 191 -0.08 18.75 29.23
C GLY A 191 -1.32 18.49 30.09
N ARG A 192 -1.39 17.32 30.75
CA ARG A 192 -2.48 16.99 31.68
C ARG A 192 -2.44 17.84 32.96
N LEU A 193 -1.24 18.14 33.49
CA LEU A 193 -1.08 19.04 34.65
C LEU A 193 -1.54 20.47 34.33
N LEU A 194 -1.46 20.89 33.07
CA LEU A 194 -2.00 22.16 32.58
C LEU A 194 -3.52 22.12 32.32
N GLY A 195 -4.21 21.03 32.68
CA GLY A 195 -5.67 20.90 32.56
C GLY A 195 -6.17 20.49 31.17
N PHE A 196 -5.31 19.98 30.29
CA PHE A 196 -5.77 19.47 28.99
C PHE A 196 -6.66 18.23 29.15
N SER A 197 -7.75 18.19 28.39
CA SER A 197 -8.64 17.04 28.38
C SER A 197 -7.94 15.80 27.83
N ALA A 198 -8.34 14.63 28.31
CA ALA A 198 -7.90 13.32 27.84
C ALA A 198 -7.90 13.22 26.30
N TRP A 199 -8.98 13.68 25.68
CA TRP A 199 -9.15 13.65 24.23
C TRP A 199 -8.20 14.58 23.48
N ARG A 200 -7.94 15.76 24.04
CA ARG A 200 -6.96 16.69 23.49
C ARG A 200 -5.57 16.07 23.54
N SER A 201 -5.18 15.48 24.67
CA SER A 201 -3.87 14.83 24.78
C SER A 201 -3.71 13.65 23.84
N LEU A 202 -4.75 12.85 23.63
CA LEU A 202 -4.69 11.77 22.66
C LEU A 202 -4.47 12.29 21.23
N ARG A 203 -5.24 13.30 20.80
CA ARG A 203 -5.19 13.82 19.43
C ARG A 203 -3.98 14.69 19.12
N VAL A 204 -3.54 15.50 20.09
CA VAL A 204 -2.49 16.51 19.88
C VAL A 204 -1.14 16.00 20.33
N ASP A 205 -1.06 15.34 21.48
CA ASP A 205 0.23 14.93 22.06
C ASP A 205 0.64 13.55 21.53
N ILE A 206 -0.28 12.59 21.41
CA ILE A 206 0.06 11.20 21.12
C ILE A 206 -0.09 10.84 19.65
N LEU A 207 -1.24 11.13 19.02
CA LEU A 207 -1.54 10.66 17.68
C LEU A 207 -0.47 11.04 16.64
N PRO A 208 0.08 12.28 16.61
CA PRO A 208 1.13 12.64 15.67
C PRO A 208 2.41 11.79 15.81
N ASN A 209 2.71 11.33 17.02
CA ASN A 209 3.88 10.49 17.30
C ASN A 209 3.67 9.01 16.91
N VAL A 210 2.42 8.58 16.75
CA VAL A 210 2.07 7.21 16.38
C VAL A 210 1.83 7.05 14.88
N LEU A 211 1.47 8.14 14.18
CA LEU A 211 1.18 8.11 12.73
C LEU A 211 2.36 7.60 11.89
N GLY A 212 3.60 7.98 12.19
CA GLY A 212 4.78 7.54 11.43
C GLY A 212 4.90 6.02 11.36
N PRO A 213 5.03 5.31 12.50
CA PRO A 213 5.05 3.85 12.54
C PRO A 213 3.82 3.19 11.90
N LEU A 214 2.63 3.79 12.03
CA LEU A 214 1.41 3.23 11.43
C LEU A 214 1.39 3.37 9.91
N LEU A 215 1.92 4.46 9.35
CA LEU A 215 2.06 4.63 7.91
C LEU A 215 3.06 3.65 7.29
N VAL A 216 4.14 3.33 8.03
CA VAL A 216 5.08 2.26 7.65
C VAL A 216 4.36 0.92 7.56
N LEU A 217 3.62 0.55 8.63
CA LEU A 217 2.84 -0.67 8.66
C LEU A 217 1.83 -0.73 7.50
N ALA A 218 1.07 0.35 7.31
CA ALA A 218 0.10 0.47 6.24
C ALA A 218 0.73 0.27 4.86
N THR A 219 1.90 0.84 4.61
CA THR A 219 2.56 0.75 3.31
C THR A 219 2.98 -0.70 2.99
N LEU A 220 3.52 -1.42 3.98
CA LEU A 220 3.89 -2.83 3.84
C LEU A 220 2.63 -3.71 3.64
N ASP A 221 1.57 -3.41 4.35
CA ASP A 221 0.32 -4.19 4.29
C ASP A 221 -0.43 -4.06 2.97
N ILE A 222 -0.15 -3.05 2.13
CA ILE A 222 -0.76 -2.96 0.79
C ILE A 222 -0.43 -4.20 -0.04
N GLY A 223 0.79 -4.73 0.08
CA GLY A 223 1.20 -5.97 -0.60
C GLY A 223 0.37 -7.16 -0.13
N THR A 224 0.28 -7.36 1.18
CA THR A 224 -0.51 -8.44 1.80
C THR A 224 -1.99 -8.33 1.46
N ALA A 225 -2.54 -7.11 1.50
CA ALA A 225 -3.93 -6.82 1.13
C ALA A 225 -4.21 -7.15 -0.33
N THR A 226 -3.28 -6.81 -1.24
CA THR A 226 -3.39 -7.13 -2.67
C THR A 226 -3.44 -8.65 -2.87
N LEU A 227 -2.55 -9.39 -2.20
CA LEU A 227 -2.52 -10.85 -2.28
C LEU A 227 -3.79 -11.50 -1.72
N LEU A 228 -4.30 -11.03 -0.58
CA LEU A 228 -5.52 -11.56 0.02
C LEU A 228 -6.76 -11.30 -0.85
N LEU A 229 -6.94 -10.07 -1.34
CA LEU A 229 -8.06 -9.73 -2.22
C LEU A 229 -8.00 -10.46 -3.55
N SER A 230 -6.80 -10.59 -4.12
CA SER A 230 -6.58 -11.39 -5.33
C SER A 230 -6.87 -12.86 -5.08
N GLY A 231 -6.47 -13.40 -3.92
CA GLY A 231 -6.75 -14.77 -3.50
C GLY A 231 -8.25 -15.04 -3.32
N LEU A 232 -9.00 -14.11 -2.72
CA LEU A 232 -10.46 -14.24 -2.61
C LEU A 232 -11.14 -14.17 -3.99
N SER A 233 -10.70 -13.28 -4.88
CA SER A 233 -11.21 -13.20 -6.25
C SER A 233 -10.86 -14.46 -7.04
N PHE A 234 -9.66 -15.01 -6.84
CA PHE A 234 -9.23 -16.27 -7.41
C PHE A 234 -10.15 -17.44 -6.99
N LEU A 235 -10.59 -17.44 -5.73
CA LEU A 235 -11.52 -18.42 -5.19
C LEU A 235 -13.00 -18.15 -5.56
N GLY A 236 -13.27 -17.16 -6.42
CA GLY A 236 -14.63 -16.81 -6.86
C GLY A 236 -15.45 -16.02 -5.83
N LEU A 237 -14.81 -15.51 -4.77
CA LEU A 237 -15.46 -14.74 -3.70
C LEU A 237 -15.36 -13.21 -3.89
N GLY A 238 -14.65 -12.77 -4.92
CA GLY A 238 -14.39 -11.35 -5.20
C GLY A 238 -15.04 -10.86 -6.49
N ALA A 239 -14.21 -10.51 -7.48
CA ALA A 239 -14.68 -9.99 -8.76
C ALA A 239 -15.64 -10.96 -9.46
N LYS A 240 -16.67 -10.41 -10.11
CA LYS A 240 -17.56 -11.16 -11.00
C LYS A 240 -17.39 -10.69 -12.44
N PRO A 241 -17.53 -11.61 -13.44
CA PRO A 241 -17.63 -11.22 -14.83
C PRO A 241 -18.71 -10.14 -15.02
N PRO A 242 -18.46 -9.11 -15.87
CA PRO A 242 -17.35 -9.00 -16.83
C PRO A 242 -16.12 -8.23 -16.31
N THR A 243 -16.12 -7.83 -15.04
CA THR A 243 -15.09 -6.98 -14.41
C THR A 243 -13.68 -7.54 -14.63
N ALA A 244 -12.74 -6.68 -15.04
CA ALA A 244 -11.32 -7.02 -15.10
C ALA A 244 -10.69 -6.76 -13.72
N GLU A 245 -10.20 -7.82 -13.08
CA GLU A 245 -9.53 -7.80 -11.78
C GLU A 245 -8.45 -8.89 -11.80
N TRP A 246 -7.26 -8.60 -11.29
CA TRP A 246 -6.10 -9.47 -11.49
C TRP A 246 -6.25 -10.86 -10.87
N GLY A 247 -6.79 -10.98 -9.66
CA GLY A 247 -7.02 -12.28 -9.02
C GLY A 247 -7.99 -13.17 -9.79
N ALA A 248 -9.09 -12.59 -10.28
CA ALA A 248 -10.03 -13.32 -11.14
C ALA A 248 -9.40 -13.73 -12.48
N MET A 249 -8.60 -12.86 -13.10
CA MET A 249 -7.88 -13.22 -14.34
C MET A 249 -6.86 -14.33 -14.13
N VAL A 250 -6.21 -14.39 -12.96
CA VAL A 250 -5.34 -15.52 -12.59
C VAL A 250 -6.15 -16.81 -12.47
N ALA A 251 -7.35 -16.77 -11.91
CA ALA A 251 -8.25 -17.93 -11.85
C ALA A 251 -8.67 -18.41 -13.24
N ASP A 252 -9.02 -17.49 -14.14
CA ASP A 252 -9.31 -17.82 -15.54
C ASP A 252 -8.09 -18.56 -16.15
N GLY A 253 -6.86 -18.09 -15.90
CA GLY A 253 -5.65 -18.77 -16.37
C GLY A 253 -5.45 -20.20 -15.86
N THR A 254 -6.01 -20.56 -14.70
CA THR A 254 -5.95 -21.95 -14.20
C THR A 254 -6.94 -22.89 -14.89
N GLN A 255 -7.96 -22.36 -15.56
CA GLN A 255 -8.87 -23.20 -16.35
C GLN A 255 -8.28 -23.49 -17.74
N GLN A 256 -7.34 -22.68 -18.21
CA GLN A 256 -6.64 -22.82 -19.49
C GLN A 256 -5.12 -22.89 -19.28
N PHE A 257 -4.66 -23.93 -18.59
CA PHE A 257 -3.24 -24.12 -18.24
C PHE A 257 -2.27 -24.03 -19.44
N ASP A 258 -2.67 -24.52 -20.62
CA ASP A 258 -1.86 -24.45 -21.84
C ASP A 258 -1.70 -23.02 -22.39
N LYS A 259 -2.54 -22.09 -21.92
CA LYS A 259 -2.60 -20.68 -22.32
C LYS A 259 -2.04 -19.80 -21.22
N TRP A 260 -0.77 -20.06 -20.89
CA TRP A 260 -0.05 -19.49 -19.75
C TRP A 260 -0.17 -17.95 -19.62
N TRP A 261 -0.30 -17.22 -20.72
CA TRP A 261 -0.38 -15.76 -20.72
C TRP A 261 -1.58 -15.21 -19.95
N ILE A 262 -2.71 -15.94 -19.92
CA ILE A 262 -3.96 -15.50 -19.27
C ILE A 262 -3.72 -15.30 -17.77
N GLY A 263 -3.00 -16.22 -17.12
CA GLY A 263 -2.69 -16.13 -15.69
C GLY A 263 -1.36 -15.42 -15.38
N VAL A 264 -0.33 -15.59 -16.22
CA VAL A 264 1.01 -15.07 -15.93
C VAL A 264 1.05 -13.54 -15.96
N PHE A 265 0.45 -12.88 -16.95
CA PHE A 265 0.50 -11.41 -17.04
C PHE A 265 -0.20 -10.67 -15.89
N PRO A 266 -1.44 -11.02 -15.47
CA PRO A 266 -2.02 -10.44 -14.26
C PRO A 266 -1.26 -10.85 -12.99
N GLY A 267 -0.69 -12.07 -12.94
CA GLY A 267 0.19 -12.48 -11.84
C GLY A 267 1.45 -11.62 -11.71
N LEU A 268 2.08 -11.25 -12.83
CA LEU A 268 3.21 -10.32 -12.86
C LEU A 268 2.81 -8.91 -12.42
N ALA A 269 1.58 -8.48 -12.74
CA ALA A 269 1.06 -7.21 -12.27
C ALA A 269 0.93 -7.19 -10.73
N ILE A 270 0.34 -8.24 -10.15
CA ILE A 270 0.28 -8.42 -8.69
C ILE A 270 1.69 -8.42 -8.09
N LEU A 271 2.62 -9.22 -8.64
CA LEU A 271 4.00 -9.33 -8.14
C LEU A 271 4.70 -7.97 -8.10
N THR A 272 4.66 -7.23 -9.21
CA THR A 272 5.37 -5.94 -9.31
C THR A 272 4.79 -4.88 -8.39
N VAL A 273 3.46 -4.84 -8.21
CA VAL A 273 2.81 -3.96 -7.23
C VAL A 273 3.20 -4.32 -5.79
N VAL A 274 3.14 -5.60 -5.43
CA VAL A 274 3.50 -6.07 -4.08
C VAL A 274 4.95 -5.72 -3.76
N LEU A 275 5.88 -5.97 -4.70
CA LEU A 275 7.30 -5.59 -4.53
C LEU A 275 7.47 -4.08 -4.38
N ALA A 276 6.76 -3.28 -5.18
CA ALA A 276 6.85 -1.83 -5.12
C ALA A 276 6.44 -1.28 -3.75
N PHE A 277 5.30 -1.70 -3.23
CA PHE A 277 4.82 -1.25 -1.92
C PHE A 277 5.66 -1.79 -0.76
N ASN A 278 6.18 -3.01 -0.85
CA ASN A 278 7.12 -3.52 0.16
C ASN A 278 8.41 -2.68 0.22
N PHE A 279 9.03 -2.40 -0.92
CA PHE A 279 10.24 -1.58 -0.96
C PHE A 279 9.99 -0.14 -0.49
N LEU A 280 8.83 0.43 -0.81
CA LEU A 280 8.42 1.73 -0.30
C LEU A 280 8.20 1.72 1.21
N GLY A 281 7.59 0.67 1.76
CA GLY A 281 7.38 0.52 3.20
C GLY A 281 8.68 0.41 3.97
N ASP A 282 9.63 -0.41 3.48
CA ASP A 282 10.98 -0.52 4.05
C ASP A 282 11.74 0.81 3.98
N THR A 283 11.63 1.53 2.86
CA THR A 283 12.24 2.86 2.71
C THR A 283 11.64 3.87 3.68
N LEU A 284 10.31 3.85 3.86
CA LEU A 284 9.62 4.74 4.80
C LEU A 284 10.03 4.42 6.23
N ARG A 285 10.18 3.13 6.57
CA ARG A 285 10.69 2.66 7.86
C ARG A 285 12.09 3.21 8.12
N ASP A 286 13.01 3.02 7.18
CA ASP A 286 14.39 3.49 7.26
C ASP A 286 14.49 5.02 7.37
N ALA A 287 13.58 5.75 6.70
CA ALA A 287 13.55 7.21 6.76
C ALA A 287 13.03 7.74 8.11
N LEU A 288 12.19 6.97 8.80
CA LEU A 288 11.58 7.33 10.09
C LEU A 288 12.35 6.77 11.30
N ASP A 289 13.29 5.85 11.10
CA ASP A 289 14.15 5.33 12.17
C ASP A 289 15.25 6.34 12.56
N PRO A 290 15.27 6.85 13.81
CA PRO A 290 16.31 7.78 14.29
C PRO A 290 17.72 7.17 14.32
N GLY A 291 17.86 5.83 14.33
CA GLY A 291 19.14 5.12 14.41
C GLY A 291 20.00 5.26 13.15
N THR A 292 19.36 5.30 11.97
CA THR A 292 20.07 5.38 10.67
C THR A 292 20.73 6.74 10.45
N ALA A 293 20.21 7.81 11.06
CA ALA A 293 20.81 9.14 10.99
C ALA A 293 22.13 9.24 11.78
N ARG A 294 22.28 8.47 12.87
CA ARG A 294 23.48 8.50 13.74
C ARG A 294 24.66 7.73 13.15
N THR A 295 24.43 6.60 12.48
CA THR A 295 25.49 5.83 11.81
C THR A 295 26.06 6.57 10.60
N ILE A 296 25.23 7.32 9.87
CA ILE A 296 25.66 8.14 8.73
C ILE A 296 26.54 9.32 9.16
N GLY A 297 26.29 9.91 10.34
CA GLY A 297 27.17 10.92 10.92
C GLY A 297 28.56 10.37 11.22
N ALA A 298 28.62 9.19 11.85
CA ALA A 298 29.87 8.53 12.23
C ALA A 298 30.71 8.03 11.04
N GLU A 299 30.07 7.60 9.94
CA GLU A 299 30.79 7.17 8.73
C GLU A 299 31.37 8.37 7.96
N LYS A 300 30.66 9.50 7.97
CA LYS A 300 31.14 10.74 7.34
C LYS A 300 32.28 11.40 8.10
N GLU A 301 32.36 11.20 9.43
CA GLU A 301 33.49 11.62 10.27
C GLU A 301 34.71 10.70 10.17
N ARG A 302 34.56 9.45 9.70
CA ARG A 302 35.69 8.52 9.51
C ARG A 302 36.38 8.64 8.15
N VAL A 303 35.74 9.27 7.17
CA VAL A 303 36.21 9.35 5.78
C VAL A 303 36.58 10.78 5.37
N GLY A 304 36.30 11.78 6.22
CA GLY A 304 36.75 13.17 6.05
C GLY A 304 37.97 13.45 6.93
#